data_AF-A0A317KYY6-F1
#
_entry.id   AF-A0A317KYY6-F1
#
_cell.length_a   1.000
_cell.length_b   1.000
_cell.length_c   1.000
_cell.angle_alpha   90.00
_cell.angle_beta   90.00
_cell.angle_gamma   90.00
#
_symmetry.space_group_name_H-M   'P 1'
#
loop_
_entity.id
_entity.type
_entity.pdbx_description
1 polymer ?
#
loop_
_entity_poly.entity_id
_entity_poly.type
_entity_poly.pdbx_seq_one_letter_code
_entity_poly.pdbx_strand_id
1 'polypeptide(L)'
;MVYTDHFLKKDKQKALQYRKEIGNYFEASLHCLDKFEMDKSRQYFDHAMNLFSELRRMNLEKITSEGATQELSDHALQMRRDWY
;
A
#
# COMPACT_ATOMS: atom_id res chain seq x y z
N MET A 1 -5.15 -15.54 5.94
CA MET A 1 -3.75 -15.04 5.83
C MET A 1 -3.77 -13.63 6.39
N VAL A 2 -3.07 -13.36 7.50
CA VAL A 2 -3.25 -12.14 8.33
C VAL A 2 -3.24 -10.85 7.50
N TYR A 3 -2.40 -10.76 6.46
CA TYR A 3 -2.34 -9.61 5.56
C TYR A 3 -3.63 -9.33 4.76
N THR A 4 -4.28 -10.38 4.23
CA THR A 4 -5.48 -10.21 3.39
C THR A 4 -6.72 -9.81 4.18
N ASP A 5 -6.65 -9.89 5.50
CA ASP A 5 -7.76 -9.56 6.39
C ASP A 5 -7.91 -8.05 6.56
N HIS A 6 -7.04 -7.24 5.97
CA HIS A 6 -7.20 -5.77 5.87
C HIS A 6 -7.89 -5.32 4.58
N PHE A 7 -8.36 -6.26 3.73
CA PHE A 7 -8.97 -5.93 2.45
C PHE A 7 -10.35 -6.56 2.29
N LEU A 8 -11.22 -5.90 1.52
CA LEU A 8 -12.51 -6.45 1.13
C LEU A 8 -12.32 -7.75 0.35
N LYS A 9 -13.30 -8.66 0.42
CA LYS A 9 -13.22 -9.96 -0.26
C LYS A 9 -12.92 -9.84 -1.76
N LYS A 10 -13.48 -8.81 -2.42
CA LYS A 10 -13.24 -8.48 -3.83
C LYS A 10 -11.80 -8.05 -4.13
N ASP A 11 -11.10 -7.47 -3.15
CA ASP A 11 -9.77 -6.86 -3.34
C ASP A 11 -8.62 -7.75 -2.86
N LYS A 12 -8.89 -8.85 -2.13
CA LYS A 12 -7.84 -9.71 -1.54
C LYS A 12 -6.80 -10.20 -2.56
N GLN A 13 -7.23 -10.67 -3.72
CA GLN A 13 -6.33 -11.16 -4.76
C GLN A 13 -5.47 -10.03 -5.34
N LYS A 14 -6.08 -8.87 -5.59
CA LYS A 14 -5.39 -7.68 -6.09
C LYS A 14 -4.38 -7.15 -5.07
N ALA A 15 -4.73 -7.16 -3.78
CA ALA A 15 -3.83 -6.73 -2.70
C ALA A 15 -2.61 -7.66 -2.54
N LEU A 16 -2.78 -8.97 -2.77
CA LEU A 16 -1.66 -9.92 -2.81
C LEU A 16 -0.75 -9.69 -4.01
N GLN A 17 -1.34 -9.44 -5.19
CA GLN A 17 -0.58 -9.11 -6.39
C GLN A 17 0.25 -7.84 -6.20
N TYR A 18 -0.37 -6.77 -5.71
CA TYR A 18 0.33 -5.51 -5.44
C TYR A 18 1.44 -5.67 -4.41
N ARG A 19 1.22 -6.45 -3.34
CA ARG A 19 2.29 -6.75 -2.38
C ARG A 19 3.51 -7.40 -3.04
N LYS A 20 3.29 -8.36 -3.94
CA LYS A 20 4.37 -9.01 -4.68
C LYS A 20 5.08 -8.05 -5.62
N GLU A 21 4.32 -7.26 -6.38
CA GLU A 21 4.86 -6.29 -7.33
C GLU A 21 5.66 -5.18 -6.64
N ILE A 22 5.22 -4.69 -5.48
CA ILE A 22 5.98 -3.73 -4.66
C ILE A 22 7.35 -4.29 -4.31
N GLY A 23 7.43 -5.55 -3.85
CA GLY A 23 8.69 -6.21 -3.56
C GLY A 23 9.61 -6.26 -4.79
N ASN A 24 9.08 -6.70 -5.93
CA ASN A 24 9.83 -6.78 -7.18
C ASN A 24 10.36 -5.41 -7.64
N TYR A 25 9.54 -4.36 -7.59
CA TYR A 25 9.94 -3.01 -7.98
C TYR A 25 10.94 -2.40 -7.01
N PHE A 26 10.81 -2.67 -5.71
CA PHE A 26 11.78 -2.22 -4.73
C PHE A 26 13.14 -2.92 -4.93
N GLU A 27 13.16 -4.23 -5.14
CA GLU A 27 14.38 -4.97 -5.48
C GLU A 27 15.02 -4.46 -6.79
N ALA A 28 14.21 -4.20 -7.82
CA ALA A 28 14.70 -3.63 -9.08
C ALA A 28 15.30 -2.23 -8.89
N SER A 29 14.66 -1.41 -8.04
CA SER A 29 15.15 -0.08 -7.68
C SER A 29 16.52 -0.14 -7.01
N LEU A 30 16.71 -1.05 -6.04
CA LEU A 30 17.99 -1.27 -5.36
C LEU A 30 19.08 -1.75 -6.33
N HIS A 31 18.76 -2.72 -7.19
CA HIS A 31 19.70 -3.22 -8.18
C HIS A 31 20.12 -2.13 -9.20
N CYS A 32 19.26 -1.18 -9.52
CA CYS A 32 19.65 0.00 -10.31
C CYS A 32 20.56 0.96 -9.53
N LEU A 33 20.39 1.12 -8.21
CA LEU A 33 21.31 1.91 -7.38
C LEU A 33 22.72 1.31 -7.38
N ASP A 34 22.82 -0.01 -7.26
CA ASP A 34 24.11 -0.74 -7.32
C ASP A 34 24.86 -0.52 -8.64
N LYS A 35 24.12 -0.20 -9.72
CA LYS A 35 24.65 0.09 -11.06
C LYS A 35 24.76 1.58 -11.36
N PHE A 36 24.52 2.46 -10.39
CA PHE A 36 24.47 3.92 -10.55
C PHE A 36 23.43 4.40 -11.57
N GLU A 37 22.42 3.59 -11.89
CA GLU A 37 21.31 3.94 -12.79
C GLU A 37 20.21 4.69 -12.04
N MET A 38 20.53 5.90 -11.55
CA MET A 38 19.67 6.67 -10.64
C MET A 38 18.27 6.95 -11.20
N ASP A 39 18.17 7.32 -12.47
CA ASP A 39 16.86 7.62 -13.09
C ASP A 39 15.95 6.39 -13.15
N LYS A 40 16.52 5.22 -13.48
CA LYS A 40 15.76 3.96 -13.50
C LYS A 40 15.38 3.51 -12.10
N SER A 41 16.31 3.65 -11.15
CA SER A 41 16.05 3.36 -9.75
C SER A 41 14.87 4.17 -9.22
N ARG A 42 14.85 5.48 -9.53
CA ARG A 42 13.74 6.37 -9.18
C ARG A 42 12.42 5.92 -9.81
N GLN A 43 12.40 5.58 -11.09
CA GLN A 43 11.17 5.11 -11.77
C GLN A 43 10.60 3.84 -11.10
N TYR A 44 11.47 2.86 -10.78
CA TYR A 44 11.04 1.65 -10.08
C TYR A 44 10.54 1.95 -8.66
N PHE A 45 11.21 2.84 -7.94
CA PHE A 45 10.78 3.27 -6.62
C PHE A 45 9.41 3.96 -6.66
N ASP A 46 9.21 4.89 -7.59
CA ASP A 46 7.95 5.61 -7.78
C ASP A 46 6.81 4.62 -8.09
N HIS A 47 7.06 3.59 -8.91
CA HIS A 47 6.08 2.53 -9.16
C HIS A 47 5.74 1.72 -7.90
N ALA A 48 6.73 1.34 -7.08
CA ALA A 48 6.49 0.66 -5.81
C ALA A 48 5.63 1.54 -4.87
N MET A 49 5.93 2.84 -4.79
CA MET A 49 5.18 3.79 -3.96
C MET A 49 3.74 4.02 -4.43
N ASN A 50 3.51 4.01 -5.75
CA ASN A 50 2.17 4.10 -6.31
C ASN A 50 1.32 2.88 -5.95
N LEU A 51 1.86 1.67 -6.08
CA LEU A 51 1.18 0.44 -5.67
C LEU A 51 0.92 0.40 -4.16
N PHE A 52 1.86 0.88 -3.35
CA PHE A 52 1.69 0.98 -1.91
C PHE A 52 0.55 1.96 -1.55
N SER A 53 0.46 3.09 -2.26
CA SER A 53 -0.63 4.06 -2.07
C SER A 53 -1.99 3.46 -2.42
N GLU A 54 -2.08 2.66 -3.49
CA GLU A 54 -3.30 1.93 -3.83
C GLU A 54 -3.69 0.87 -2.79
N LEU A 55 -2.71 0.15 -2.22
CA LEU A 55 -2.97 -0.76 -1.09
C LEU A 55 -3.55 -0.02 0.11
N ARG A 56 -2.99 1.15 0.46
CA ARG A 56 -3.53 1.97 1.55
C ARG A 56 -4.96 2.41 1.25
N ARG A 57 -5.25 2.83 0.02
CA ARG A 57 -6.60 3.22 -0.41
C ARG A 57 -7.60 2.06 -0.25
N MET A 58 -7.24 0.85 -0.66
CA MET A 58 -8.12 -0.33 -0.52
C MET A 58 -8.37 -0.73 0.93
N ASN A 59 -7.34 -0.63 1.80
CA ASN A 59 -7.52 -0.86 3.23
C ASN A 59 -8.45 0.19 3.86
N LEU A 60 -8.27 1.47 3.49
CA LEU A 60 -9.18 2.53 3.93
C LEU A 60 -10.62 2.29 3.45
N GLU A 61 -10.83 1.82 2.23
CA GLU A 61 -12.15 1.45 1.72
C GLU A 61 -12.79 0.32 2.53
N LYS A 62 -12.00 -0.66 2.98
CA LYS A 62 -12.46 -1.68 3.92
C LYS A 62 -12.89 -1.05 5.25
N ILE A 63 -12.05 -0.21 5.84
CA ILE A 63 -12.34 0.43 7.13
C ILE A 63 -13.59 1.31 7.03
N THR A 64 -13.79 2.06 5.95
CA THR A 64 -14.98 2.91 5.80
C THR A 64 -16.24 2.11 5.52
N SER A 65 -16.15 1.00 4.77
CA SER A 65 -17.29 0.13 4.51
C SER A 65 -17.69 -0.73 5.71
N GLU A 66 -16.74 -1.16 6.54
CA GLU A 66 -17.01 -1.85 7.81
C GLU A 66 -17.33 -0.89 8.96
N GLY A 67 -16.76 0.32 8.94
CA GLY A 67 -16.94 1.41 9.91
C GLY A 67 -18.09 2.36 9.62
N ALA A 68 -18.98 2.05 8.66
CA ALA A 68 -20.27 2.72 8.48
C ALA A 68 -21.27 2.39 9.62
N THR A 69 -20.76 1.96 10.78
CA THR A 69 -21.43 1.97 12.08
C THR A 69 -20.72 2.97 13.01
N GLN A 70 -21.27 4.18 13.06
CA GLN A 70 -21.32 5.11 14.20
C GLN A 70 -20.14 6.03 14.65
N GLU A 71 -18.89 5.98 14.16
CA GLU A 71 -17.79 6.80 14.78
C GLU A 71 -16.80 7.49 13.82
N LEU A 72 -17.29 8.05 12.70
CA LEU A 72 -16.42 8.52 11.60
C LEU A 72 -15.68 9.86 11.80
N SER A 73 -15.73 10.52 12.98
CA SER A 73 -15.04 11.81 13.15
C SER A 73 -13.68 11.69 13.82
N ASP A 74 -13.60 11.00 14.97
CA ASP A 74 -12.45 11.21 15.87
C ASP A 74 -11.37 10.13 15.70
N HIS A 75 -11.76 8.91 15.31
CA HIS A 75 -10.82 7.80 15.18
C HIS A 75 -9.97 7.86 13.89
N ALA A 76 -10.55 8.40 12.80
CA ALA A 76 -9.86 8.62 11.53
C ALA A 76 -8.78 9.71 11.63
N LEU A 77 -9.00 10.73 12.47
CA LEU A 77 -8.00 11.77 12.78
C LEU A 77 -6.87 11.22 13.66
N GLN A 78 -7.18 10.35 14.61
CA GLN A 78 -6.19 9.72 15.49
C GLN A 78 -5.22 8.82 14.70
N MET A 79 -5.71 7.96 13.80
CA MET A 79 -4.85 7.04 13.04
C MET A 79 -3.99 7.74 11.97
N ARG A 80 -4.31 8.97 11.56
CA ARG A 80 -3.43 9.80 10.73
C ARG A 80 -2.18 10.28 11.50
N ARG A 81 -2.29 10.35 12.82
CA ARG A 81 -1.23 10.82 13.74
C ARG A 81 -0.24 9.70 14.10
N ASP A 82 -0.71 8.46 14.16
CA ASP A 82 0.09 7.31 14.59
C ASP A 82 0.91 6.64 13.45
N TRP A 83 0.85 7.19 12.23
CA TRP A 83 1.61 6.69 11.06
C TRP A 83 2.84 7.55 10.69
N TYR A 84 3.03 8.70 11.35
CA TYR A 84 4.23 9.53 11.24
C TYR A 84 5.11 9.36 12.47
#